data_AF-A0A7X2S8D6-F1
#
_entry.id   AF-A0A7X2S8D6-F1
#
_cell.length_a   1.000
_cell.length_b   1.000
_cell.length_c   1.000
_cell.angle_alpha   90.00
_cell.angle_beta   90.00
_cell.angle_gamma   90.00
#
_symmetry.space_group_name_H-M   'P 1'
#
loop_
_entity.id
_entity.type
_entity.pdbx_description
1 polymer ?
#
loop_
_entity_poly.entity_id
_entity_poly.type
_entity_poly.pdbx_seq_one_letter_code
_entity_poly.pdbx_strand_id
1 'polypeptide(L)'
;MPVPLNVQIYTSGVRASSYEVQSLFGEMQKMLAAISASPPYAFQIRKHAELSNMKEVRRLIRQSGLASPFEVSYTPDGITILILRPRGSLSVFLKW
;
A
#
# COMPACT_ATOMS: atom_id res chain seq x y z
N MET A 1 2.93 -25.50 27.53
CA MET A 1 2.14 -24.80 28.57
C MET A 1 1.19 -23.84 27.87
N PRO A 2 -0.10 -23.77 28.25
CA PRO A 2 -1.02 -22.79 27.68
C PRO A 2 -0.61 -21.36 28.06
N VAL A 3 -0.80 -20.42 27.13
CA VAL A 3 -0.50 -18.99 27.38
C VAL A 3 -1.52 -18.45 28.40
N PRO A 4 -1.09 -17.72 29.43
CA PRO A 4 -2.00 -17.11 30.40
C PRO A 4 -3.04 -16.17 29.73
N LEU A 5 -4.29 -16.21 30.20
CA LEU A 5 -5.42 -15.48 29.61
C LEU A 5 -5.18 -13.95 29.54
N ASN A 6 -4.53 -13.39 30.56
CA ASN A 6 -4.15 -11.98 30.59
C ASN A 6 -3.20 -11.63 29.43
N VAL A 7 -2.15 -12.42 29.22
CA VAL A 7 -1.20 -12.23 28.11
C VAL A 7 -1.92 -12.33 26.77
N GLN A 8 -2.88 -13.23 26.63
CA GLN A 8 -3.63 -13.42 25.40
C GLN A 8 -4.51 -12.20 25.04
N ILE A 9 -5.18 -11.59 26.03
CA ILE A 9 -5.97 -10.36 25.83
C ILE A 9 -5.06 -9.20 25.42
N TYR A 10 -3.96 -8.98 26.16
CA TYR A 10 -3.02 -7.88 25.89
C TYR A 10 -2.31 -7.99 24.53
N THR A 11 -1.99 -9.21 24.07
CA THR A 11 -1.21 -9.44 22.85
C THR A 11 -2.06 -9.64 21.59
N SER A 12 -3.36 -9.93 21.74
CA SER A 12 -4.25 -10.23 20.61
C SER A 12 -4.34 -9.10 19.58
N GLY A 13 -4.40 -7.85 20.04
CA GLY A 13 -4.44 -6.66 19.17
C GLY A 13 -3.18 -6.50 18.33
N VAL A 14 -2.00 -6.56 18.97
CA VAL A 14 -0.70 -6.41 18.30
C VAL A 14 -0.40 -7.57 17.36
N ARG A 15 -0.79 -8.80 17.74
CA ARG A 15 -0.63 -9.97 16.87
C ARG A 15 -1.51 -9.86 15.63
N ALA A 16 -2.76 -9.40 15.78
CA ALA A 16 -3.66 -9.23 14.64
C ALA A 16 -3.22 -8.07 13.73
N SER A 17 -2.81 -6.93 14.28
CA SER A 17 -2.29 -5.82 13.47
C SER A 17 -1.02 -6.20 12.74
N SER A 18 -0.10 -6.93 13.40
CA SER A 18 1.13 -7.43 12.77
C SER A 18 0.83 -8.34 11.58
N TYR A 19 -0.17 -9.24 11.70
CA TYR A 19 -0.59 -10.10 10.60
C TYR A 19 -1.18 -9.31 9.42
N GLU A 20 -2.06 -8.34 9.70
CA GLU A 20 -2.63 -7.47 8.66
C GLU A 20 -1.55 -6.66 7.94
N VAL A 21 -0.65 -6.02 8.70
CA VAL A 21 0.46 -5.23 8.14
C VAL A 21 1.44 -6.12 7.35
N GLN A 22 1.72 -7.34 7.80
CA GLN A 22 2.55 -8.28 7.05
C GLN A 22 1.92 -8.63 5.69
N SER A 23 0.60 -8.84 5.64
CA SER A 23 -0.12 -9.04 4.39
C SER A 23 -0.06 -7.80 3.49
N LEU A 24 -0.26 -6.61 4.05
CA LEU A 24 -0.17 -5.34 3.31
C LEU A 24 1.23 -5.13 2.71
N PHE A 25 2.28 -5.49 3.45
CA PHE A 25 3.65 -5.41 2.97
C PHE A 25 3.86 -6.30 1.74
N GLY A 26 3.31 -7.52 1.73
CA GLY A 26 3.35 -8.41 0.57
C GLY A 26 2.65 -7.84 -0.66
N GLU A 27 1.51 -7.16 -0.49
CA GLU A 27 0.84 -6.44 -1.59
C GLU A 27 1.67 -5.24 -2.07
N MET A 28 2.23 -4.46 -1.15
CA MET A 28 3.09 -3.31 -1.44
C MET A 28 4.33 -3.73 -2.22
N GLN A 29 4.99 -4.82 -1.84
CA GLN A 29 6.15 -5.36 -2.55
C GLN A 29 5.83 -5.71 -4.00
N LYS A 30 4.67 -6.35 -4.26
CA LYS A 30 4.23 -6.67 -5.63
C LYS A 30 3.99 -5.41 -6.45
N MET A 31 3.32 -4.42 -5.85
CA MET A 31 3.08 -3.13 -6.51
C MET A 31 4.40 -2.45 -6.90
N LEU A 32 5.33 -2.34 -5.93
CA LEU A 32 6.64 -1.71 -6.16
C LEU A 32 7.43 -2.45 -7.23
N ALA A 33 7.43 -3.79 -7.21
CA ALA A 33 8.10 -4.60 -8.23
C ALA A 33 7.51 -4.37 -9.63
N ALA A 34 6.18 -4.28 -9.77
CA ALA A 34 5.53 -4.01 -11.05
C ALA A 34 5.90 -2.62 -11.60
N ILE A 35 5.95 -1.60 -10.73
CA ILE A 35 6.35 -0.24 -11.11
C ILE A 35 7.84 -0.21 -11.50
N SER A 36 8.73 -0.78 -10.68
CA SER A 36 10.17 -0.74 -10.92
C SER A 36 10.61 -1.55 -12.15
N ALA A 37 9.90 -2.62 -12.48
CA ALA A 37 10.24 -3.48 -13.61
C ALA A 37 9.81 -2.89 -14.96
N SER A 38 8.97 -1.85 -14.99
CA SER A 38 8.38 -1.33 -16.23
C SER A 38 8.46 0.21 -16.32
N PRO A 39 9.50 0.75 -16.99
CA PRO A 39 9.61 2.18 -17.24
C PRO A 39 8.38 2.80 -17.93
N PRO A 40 7.75 2.16 -18.95
CA PRO A 40 6.53 2.69 -19.55
C PRO A 40 5.37 2.79 -18.57
N TYR A 41 5.27 1.86 -17.62
CA TYR A 41 4.21 1.87 -16.61
C TYR A 41 4.44 2.96 -15.56
N ALA A 42 5.67 3.14 -15.08
CA ALA A 42 6.04 4.25 -14.21
C ALA A 42 5.77 5.62 -14.89
N PHE A 43 6.10 5.74 -16.18
CA PHE A 43 5.80 6.93 -16.98
C PHE A 43 4.30 7.22 -17.05
N GLN A 44 3.45 6.20 -17.29
CA GLN A 44 1.99 6.39 -17.32
C GLN A 44 1.46 6.89 -15.98
N ILE A 45 1.92 6.32 -14.85
CA ILE A 45 1.52 6.77 -13.52
C ILE A 45 1.85 8.25 -13.32
N ARG A 46 3.09 8.65 -13.60
CA ARG A 46 3.53 10.04 -13.48
C ARG A 46 2.74 10.98 -14.40
N LYS A 47 2.61 10.63 -15.68
CA LYS A 47 1.88 11.45 -16.66
C LYS A 47 0.42 11.68 -16.25
N HIS A 48 -0.27 10.65 -15.75
CA HIS A 48 -1.65 10.81 -15.29
C HIS A 48 -1.75 11.58 -13.97
N ALA A 49 -0.75 11.48 -13.08
CA ALA A 49 -0.67 12.29 -11.87
C ALA A 49 -0.45 13.77 -12.20
N GLU A 50 0.45 14.11 -13.13
CA GLU A 50 0.70 15.48 -13.61
C GLU A 50 -0.56 16.11 -14.22
N LEU A 51 -1.37 15.32 -14.94
CA LEU A 51 -2.66 15.74 -15.48
C LEU A 51 -3.80 15.73 -14.45
N SER A 52 -3.51 15.48 -13.17
CA SER A 52 -4.50 15.36 -12.09
C SER A 52 -5.60 14.32 -12.35
N ASN A 53 -5.33 13.30 -13.16
CA ASN A 53 -6.27 12.25 -13.51
C ASN A 53 -6.29 11.14 -12.44
N MET A 54 -6.87 11.47 -11.29
CA MET A 54 -6.94 10.60 -10.11
C MET A 54 -7.58 9.23 -10.39
N LYS A 55 -8.59 9.18 -11.26
CA LYS A 55 -9.27 7.93 -11.64
C LYS A 55 -8.29 6.96 -12.31
N GLU A 56 -7.48 7.48 -13.23
CA GLU A 56 -6.54 6.67 -13.98
C GLU A 56 -5.32 6.26 -13.16
N VAL A 57 -4.82 7.16 -12.31
CA VAL A 57 -3.76 6.80 -11.35
C VAL A 57 -4.21 5.65 -10.45
N ARG A 58 -5.43 5.71 -9.88
CA ARG A 58 -5.96 4.59 -9.08
C ARG A 58 -6.13 3.32 -9.91
N ARG A 59 -6.60 3.42 -11.16
CA ARG A 59 -6.73 2.27 -12.06
C ARG A 59 -5.38 1.60 -12.29
N LEU A 60 -4.34 2.40 -12.58
CA LEU A 60 -2.98 1.91 -12.77
C LEU A 60 -2.45 1.26 -11.50
N ILE A 61 -2.51 1.92 -10.33
CA ILE A 61 -2.05 1.32 -9.06
C ILE A 61 -2.80 0.02 -8.75
N ARG A 62 -4.09 -0.07 -9.04
CA ARG A 62 -4.86 -1.33 -8.87
C ARG A 62 -4.33 -2.45 -9.78
N GLN A 63 -3.93 -2.15 -11.02
CA GLN A 63 -3.36 -3.12 -11.96
C GLN A 63 -2.00 -3.69 -11.52
N SER A 64 -1.31 -3.04 -10.59
CA SER A 64 -0.04 -3.54 -10.04
C SER A 64 -0.19 -4.80 -9.16
N GLY A 65 -1.43 -5.20 -8.85
CA GLY A 65 -1.75 -6.31 -7.96
C GLY A 65 -2.19 -5.90 -6.56
N LEU A 66 -2.38 -4.60 -6.31
CA LEU A 66 -2.85 -4.06 -5.04
C LEU A 66 -4.35 -4.33 -4.84
N ALA A 67 -4.71 -5.33 -4.04
CA ALA A 67 -6.09 -5.75 -3.85
C ALA A 67 -6.79 -4.97 -2.73
N SER A 68 -6.04 -4.62 -1.68
CA SER A 68 -6.56 -3.90 -0.52
C SER A 68 -7.05 -2.49 -0.88
N PRO A 69 -8.04 -1.93 -0.14
CA PRO A 69 -8.42 -0.53 -0.26
C PRO A 69 -7.22 0.38 -0.05
N PHE A 70 -7.12 1.42 -0.87
CA PHE A 70 -6.02 2.37 -0.79
C PHE A 70 -6.46 3.79 -1.15
N GLU A 71 -5.70 4.73 -0.63
CA GLU A 71 -5.74 6.13 -1.00
C GLU A 71 -4.46 6.49 -1.75
N VAL A 72 -4.59 7.48 -2.63
CA VAL A 72 -3.47 7.99 -3.40
C VAL A 72 -3.53 9.50 -3.43
N SER A 73 -2.38 10.13 -3.22
CA SER A 73 -2.18 11.56 -3.35
C SER A 73 -0.85 11.81 -4.03
N TYR A 74 -0.72 12.94 -4.71
CA TYR A 74 0.49 13.28 -5.45
C TYR A 74 0.76 14.77 -5.34
N THR A 75 2.05 15.09 -5.29
CA THR A 75 2.60 16.44 -5.31
C THR A 75 3.58 16.53 -6.48
N PRO A 76 4.11 17.74 -6.80
CA PRO A 76 5.21 17.86 -7.75
C PRO A 76 6.46 17.04 -7.38
N ASP A 77 6.60 16.62 -6.12
CA ASP A 77 7.76 15.85 -5.64
C ASP A 77 7.60 14.33 -5.79
N GLY A 78 6.35 13.84 -5.82
CA GLY A 78 6.10 12.40 -5.79
C GLY A 78 4.64 11.98 -5.67
N ILE A 79 4.47 10.69 -5.40
CA ILE A 79 3.18 10.06 -5.12
C ILE A 79 3.24 9.33 -3.78
N THR A 80 2.20 9.51 -2.98
CA THR A 80 1.96 8.77 -1.75
C THR A 80 0.85 7.75 -1.98
N ILE A 81 1.09 6.50 -1.60
CA ILE A 81 0.11 5.41 -1.66
C ILE A 81 -0.08 4.89 -0.23
N LEU A 82 -1.30 5.00 0.28
CA LEU A 82 -1.68 4.54 1.61
C LEU A 82 -2.64 3.37 1.49
N ILE A 83 -2.23 2.20 1.98
CA ILE A 83 -3.07 1.01 2.03
C ILE A 83 -3.68 0.89 3.43
N LEU A 84 -4.99 0.62 3.49
CA LEU A 84 -5.77 0.66 4.73
C LEU A 84 -6.40 -0.71 5.03
N ARG A 85 -6.27 -1.15 6.28
CA ARG A 85 -7.00 -2.27 6.87
C ARG A 85 -7.52 -1.88 8.27
N PRO A 86 -8.52 -2.59 8.82
CA PRO A 86 -9.13 -2.23 10.10
C PRO A 86 -8.13 -2.14 11.27
N ARG A 87 -7.04 -2.90 11.26
CA ARG A 87 -6.06 -2.96 12.35
C ARG A 87 -4.65 -2.57 11.92
N GLY A 88 -4.47 -2.05 10.71
CA GLY A 88 -3.15 -1.70 10.22
C GLY A 88 -3.19 -0.88 8.93
N SER A 89 -2.13 -0.12 8.70
CA SER A 89 -1.97 0.68 7.48
C SER A 89 -0.52 0.67 7.04
N LEU A 90 -0.28 0.84 5.75
CA LEU A 90 1.07 0.97 5.21
C LEU A 90 1.10 2.10 4.19
N SER A 91 2.04 3.03 4.36
CA SER A 91 2.23 4.18 3.48
C SER A 91 3.59 4.09 2.80
N VAL A 92 3.63 4.41 1.50
CA VAL A 92 4.88 4.58 0.75
C VAL A 92 4.83 5.90 0.01
N PHE A 93 5.97 6.58 -0.05
CA PHE A 93 6.19 7.76 -0.87
C PHE A 93 7.24 7.44 -1.94
N LEU A 94 6.88 7.66 -3.20
CA LEU A 94 7.74 7.46 -4.36
C LEU A 94 8.04 8.82 -4.99
N LYS A 95 9.33 9.14 -5.15
CA LYS A 95 9.78 10.35 -5.83
C LYS A 95 9.78 10.18 -7.35
N TRP A 96 9.57 11.28 -8.08
CA TRP A 96 9.56 11.34 -9.54
C TRP A 96 10.94 11.49 -10.19
#